data_AF-A0A934JBK0-F1
#
_entry.id   AF-A0A934JBK0-F1
#
_cell.length_a   1.000
_cell.length_b   1.000
_cell.length_c   1.000
_cell.angle_alpha   90.00
_cell.angle_beta   90.00
_cell.angle_gamma   90.00
#
_symmetry.space_group_name_H-M   'P 1'
#
loop_
_entity.id
_entity.type
_entity.pdbx_description
1 polymer ?
#
loop_
_entity_poly.entity_id
_entity_poly.type
_entity_poly.pdbx_seq_one_letter_code
_entity_poly.pdbx_strand_id
1 'polypeptide(L)'
;MDGIVSTYASTPTFEEVLMYTTQTAMVSDLRIFKDWRFKTGFGKFDDSSNILHFNRWNEDKSNPLQLIQPNIQISKDMKIQLMKELFDQDPHVRTNAEARYAEWYSEKI
;
A
#
# COMPACT_ATOMS: atom_id res chain seq x y z
N MET A 1 2.06 23.61 -3.84
CA MET A 1 2.36 22.76 -5.00
C MET A 1 1.17 21.84 -5.17
N ASP A 2 0.23 22.24 -6.01
CA ASP A 2 -0.95 21.44 -6.33
C ASP A 2 -0.51 20.34 -7.31
N GLY A 3 -0.33 19.13 -6.78
CA GLY A 3 -0.02 17.96 -7.59
C GLY A 3 -1.19 17.67 -8.50
N ILE A 4 -0.99 17.86 -9.81
CA ILE A 4 -1.96 17.51 -10.85
C ILE A 4 -2.23 16.00 -10.74
N VAL A 5 -3.38 15.63 -10.18
CA VAL A 5 -3.96 14.29 -10.35
C VAL A 5 -4.43 14.23 -11.80
N SER A 6 -3.55 13.75 -12.67
CA SER A 6 -3.92 13.45 -14.05
C SER A 6 -4.88 12.25 -14.01
N THR A 7 -6.17 12.55 -14.04
CA THR A 7 -7.27 11.58 -14.11
C THR A 7 -7.26 10.87 -15.45
N TYR A 8 -6.34 9.93 -15.63
CA TYR A 8 -6.45 8.92 -16.67
C TYR A 8 -7.58 7.97 -16.26
N ALA A 9 -8.80 8.29 -16.73
CA ALA A 9 -9.96 7.39 -16.81
C ALA A 9 -10.23 6.53 -15.55
N SER A 10 -10.49 7.15 -14.40
CA SER A 10 -10.97 6.47 -13.18
C SER A 10 -10.15 5.26 -12.71
N THR A 11 -8.88 5.14 -13.16
CA THR A 11 -8.02 4.01 -12.80
C THR A 11 -7.37 4.28 -11.46
N PRO A 12 -7.52 3.39 -10.46
CA PRO A 12 -6.96 3.60 -9.15
C PRO A 12 -5.42 3.60 -9.19
N THR A 13 -4.83 4.36 -8.29
CA THR A 13 -3.41 4.32 -7.97
C THR A 13 -3.06 3.07 -7.17
N PHE A 14 -1.77 2.71 -7.15
CA PHE A 14 -1.27 1.63 -6.29
C PHE A 14 -1.62 1.88 -4.81
N GLU A 15 -1.58 3.13 -4.36
CA GLU A 15 -2.04 3.53 -3.02
C GLU A 15 -3.51 3.19 -2.79
N GLU A 16 -4.40 3.58 -3.69
CA GLU A 16 -5.83 3.28 -3.58
C GLU A 16 -6.10 1.77 -3.63
N VAL A 17 -5.41 1.04 -4.51
CA VAL A 17 -5.47 -0.42 -4.55
C VAL A 17 -5.06 -1.01 -3.21
N LEU A 18 -3.92 -0.60 -2.65
CA LEU A 18 -3.48 -1.07 -1.33
C LEU A 18 -4.48 -0.70 -0.24
N MET A 19 -5.00 0.53 -0.20
CA MET A 19 -5.96 0.96 0.83
C MET A 19 -7.27 0.19 0.77
N TYR A 20 -7.80 -0.07 -0.43
CA TYR A 20 -9.18 -0.48 -0.59
C TYR A 20 -9.37 -1.95 -0.96
N THR A 21 -8.35 -2.62 -1.52
CA THR A 21 -8.50 -4.00 -2.05
C THR A 21 -7.75 -5.06 -1.26
N THR A 22 -6.70 -4.70 -0.52
CA THR A 22 -5.80 -5.69 0.12
C THR A 22 -6.10 -5.93 1.60
N GLN A 23 -7.35 -5.72 2.01
CA GLN A 23 -7.79 -5.88 3.41
C GLN A 23 -6.83 -5.21 4.40
N THR A 24 -6.28 -5.95 5.37
CA THR A 24 -5.24 -5.51 6.31
C THR A 24 -3.81 -5.82 5.84
N ALA A 25 -3.62 -6.51 4.72
CA ALA A 25 -2.30 -6.84 4.23
C ALA A 25 -1.55 -5.60 3.71
N MET A 26 -0.23 -5.60 3.84
CA MET A 26 0.66 -4.51 3.40
C MET A 26 1.85 -5.05 2.61
N VAL A 27 2.53 -4.19 1.85
CA VAL A 27 3.84 -4.54 1.29
C VAL A 27 4.82 -4.83 2.42
N SER A 28 5.76 -5.76 2.22
CA SER A 28 6.84 -6.04 3.19
C SER A 28 7.97 -5.03 3.19
N ASP A 29 8.06 -4.24 2.11
CA ASP A 29 9.07 -3.20 1.95
C ASP A 29 8.39 -1.88 1.59
N LEU A 30 8.45 -0.91 2.51
CA LEU A 30 7.88 0.43 2.31
C LEU A 30 8.50 1.17 1.11
N ARG A 31 9.69 0.79 0.64
CA ARG A 31 10.27 1.35 -0.58
C ARG A 31 9.41 1.04 -1.81
N ILE A 32 8.85 -0.17 -1.91
CA ILE A 32 7.92 -0.53 -2.99
C ILE A 32 6.72 0.40 -2.97
N PHE A 33 6.16 0.65 -1.78
CA PHE A 33 5.04 1.57 -1.63
C PHE A 33 5.41 2.99 -2.04
N LYS A 34 6.56 3.50 -1.60
CA LYS A 34 7.06 4.84 -1.97
C LYS A 34 7.26 4.97 -3.50
N ASP A 35 7.89 3.97 -4.12
CA ASP A 35 8.23 3.99 -5.55
C ASP A 35 6.99 3.85 -6.45
N TRP A 36 5.94 3.16 -5.97
CA TRP A 36 4.78 2.80 -6.79
C TRP A 36 3.52 3.58 -6.42
N ARG A 37 3.52 4.33 -5.32
CA ARG A 37 2.36 5.02 -4.72
C ARG A 37 1.39 5.60 -5.76
N PHE A 38 1.90 6.44 -6.66
CA PHE A 38 1.13 7.19 -7.64
C PHE A 38 1.01 6.50 -9.01
N LYS A 39 1.56 5.29 -9.17
CA LYS A 39 1.41 4.52 -10.41
C LYS A 39 -0.03 4.05 -10.52
N THR A 40 -0.69 4.36 -11.62
CA THR A 40 -2.05 3.90 -11.91
C THR A 40 -2.04 2.47 -12.45
N GLY A 41 -3.06 1.70 -12.09
CA GLY A 41 -3.17 0.33 -12.54
C GLY A 41 -4.36 -0.41 -11.95
N PHE A 42 -4.48 -1.68 -12.32
CA PHE A 42 -5.50 -2.59 -11.80
C PHE A 42 -4.85 -3.58 -10.85
N GLY A 43 -5.42 -3.71 -9.65
CA GLY A 43 -4.99 -4.67 -8.64
C GLY A 43 -6.03 -5.73 -8.38
N LYS A 44 -5.61 -7.00 -8.35
CA LYS A 44 -6.41 -8.11 -7.83
C LYS A 44 -5.67 -8.75 -6.66
N PHE A 45 -6.30 -8.74 -5.49
CA PHE A 45 -5.76 -9.36 -4.28
C PHE A 45 -6.28 -10.80 -4.15
N ASP A 46 -5.36 -11.75 -4.01
CA ASP A 46 -5.64 -13.12 -3.59
C ASP A 46 -5.33 -13.25 -2.10
N ASP A 47 -6.38 -13.28 -1.29
CA ASP A 47 -6.30 -13.36 0.17
C ASP A 47 -5.76 -14.71 0.66
N SER A 48 -5.94 -15.78 -0.12
CA SER A 48 -5.48 -17.11 0.28
C SER A 48 -3.95 -17.24 0.23
N SER A 49 -3.32 -16.52 -0.69
CA SER A 49 -1.87 -16.50 -0.91
C SER A 49 -1.19 -15.19 -0.46
N ASN A 50 -1.98 -14.20 -0.04
CA ASN A 50 -1.54 -12.84 0.23
C ASN A 50 -0.81 -12.18 -0.96
N ILE A 51 -1.20 -12.50 -2.20
CA ILE A 51 -0.57 -11.94 -3.39
C ILE A 51 -1.44 -10.83 -3.97
N LEU A 52 -0.85 -9.65 -4.17
CA LEU A 52 -1.44 -8.60 -5.00
C LEU A 52 -0.89 -8.70 -6.41
N HIS A 53 -1.75 -9.03 -7.37
CA HIS A 53 -1.45 -8.94 -8.78
C HIS A 53 -1.72 -7.51 -9.24
N PHE A 54 -0.67 -6.69 -9.35
CA PHE A 54 -0.78 -5.30 -9.81
C PHE A 54 -0.30 -5.17 -11.26
N ASN A 55 -1.22 -4.78 -12.14
CA ASN A 55 -0.96 -4.52 -13.55
C ASN A 55 -0.95 -3.00 -13.72
N ARG A 56 0.23 -2.44 -13.99
CA ARG A 56 0.34 -0.99 -14.25
C ARG A 56 -0.35 -0.67 -15.57
N TRP A 57 -0.91 0.54 -15.63
CA TRP A 57 -1.49 1.05 -16.87
C TRP A 57 -0.44 1.03 -18.00
N ASN A 58 -0.83 0.51 -19.18
CA ASN A 58 0.05 0.31 -20.35
C ASN A 58 1.21 -0.70 -20.16
N GLU A 59 1.21 -1.52 -19.12
CA GLU A 59 2.14 -2.66 -19.00
C GLU A 59 1.37 -3.98 -19.15
N ASP A 60 1.74 -4.79 -20.14
CA ASP A 60 1.13 -6.11 -20.39
C ASP A 60 1.54 -7.18 -19.35
N LYS A 61 2.45 -6.83 -18.44
CA LYS A 61 2.99 -7.76 -17.44
C LYS A 61 2.33 -7.52 -16.08
N SER A 62 1.79 -8.61 -15.52
CA SER A 62 1.39 -8.62 -14.12
C SER A 62 2.61 -8.63 -13.23
N ASN A 63 2.61 -7.73 -12.24
CA ASN A 63 3.62 -7.71 -11.20
C ASN A 63 3.02 -8.33 -9.93
N PRO A 64 3.22 -9.63 -9.66
CA PRO A 64 2.80 -10.22 -8.41
C PRO A 64 3.64 -9.66 -7.26
N LEU A 65 2.97 -9.14 -6.25
CA LEU A 65 3.58 -8.61 -5.03
C LEU A 65 3.11 -9.46 -3.85
N GLN A 66 4.04 -10.14 -3.21
CA GLN A 66 3.76 -10.80 -1.94
C GLN A 66 3.51 -9.73 -0.88
N LEU A 67 2.31 -9.76 -0.29
CA LEU A 67 1.95 -8.95 0.85
C LEU A 67 2.13 -9.76 2.13
N ILE A 68 2.25 -9.02 3.22
CA ILE A 68 2.35 -9.55 4.57
C ILE A 68 1.13 -9.14 5.38
N GLN A 69 0.67 -10.05 6.22
CA GLN A 69 -0.40 -9.81 7.17
C GLN A 69 0.17 -9.21 8.46
N PRO A 70 -0.62 -8.40 9.18
CA PRO A 70 -0.18 -7.89 10.46
C PRO A 70 -0.08 -9.04 11.48
N ASN A 71 0.91 -8.95 12.37
CA ASN A 71 1.13 -9.87 13.48
C ASN A 71 0.18 -9.61 14.68
N ILE A 72 -0.60 -8.53 14.61
CA ILE A 72 -1.66 -8.17 15.54
C ILE A 72 -2.99 -7.99 14.80
N GLN A 73 -4.09 -8.04 15.54
CA GLN A 73 -5.39 -7.74 14.97
C GLN A 73 -5.55 -6.22 14.79
N ILE A 74 -5.74 -5.78 13.53
CA ILE A 74 -6.07 -4.40 13.19
C ILE A 74 -7.29 -4.37 12.27
N SER A 75 -7.97 -3.22 12.21
CA SER A 75 -9.03 -3.00 11.23
C SER A 75 -8.48 -2.46 9.91
N LYS A 76 -9.29 -2.53 8.84
CA LYS A 76 -8.99 -1.88 7.56
C LYS A 76 -8.80 -0.37 7.72
N ASP A 77 -9.61 0.27 8.56
CA ASP A 77 -9.52 1.71 8.81
C ASP A 77 -8.20 2.09 9.50
N MET A 78 -7.73 1.28 10.44
CA MET A 78 -6.41 1.47 11.07
C MET A 78 -5.28 1.38 10.05
N LYS A 79 -5.34 0.42 9.12
CA LYS A 79 -4.37 0.34 8.02
C LYS A 79 -4.44 1.58 7.12
N ILE A 80 -5.63 2.01 6.72
CA ILE A 80 -5.79 3.20 5.85
C ILE A 80 -5.19 4.43 6.54
N GLN A 81 -5.43 4.60 7.84
CA GLN A 81 -4.86 5.68 8.61
C GLN A 81 -3.33 5.61 8.64
N LEU A 82 -2.76 4.43 8.92
CA LEU A 82 -1.32 4.19 8.88
C LEU A 82 -0.72 4.57 7.51
N MET A 83 -1.36 4.15 6.41
CA MET A 83 -0.89 4.45 5.05
C MET A 83 -0.87 5.95 4.75
N LYS A 84 -1.87 6.71 5.22
CA LYS A 84 -1.89 8.17 5.07
C LYS A 84 -0.74 8.82 5.85
N GLU A 85 -0.53 8.37 7.09
CA GLU A 85 0.49 8.92 7.99
C GLU A 85 1.92 8.62 7.52
N LEU A 86 2.15 7.51 6.82
CA LEU A 86 3.46 7.18 6.21
C LEU A 86 3.95 8.22 5.20
N PHE A 87 3.05 9.06 4.66
CA PHE A 87 3.39 10.13 3.73
C PHE A 87 2.94 11.51 4.19
N ASP A 88 2.70 11.66 5.48
CA ASP A 88 2.41 12.98 6.03
C ASP A 88 3.58 13.93 5.76
N GLN A 89 3.28 15.22 5.59
CA GLN A 89 4.32 16.23 5.40
C GLN A 89 5.14 16.42 6.69
N ASP A 90 4.52 16.20 7.85
CA ASP A 90 5.17 16.23 9.15
C ASP A 90 6.11 15.02 9.35
N PRO A 91 7.44 15.24 9.51
CA PRO A 91 8.40 14.17 9.77
C PRO A 91 8.12 13.37 11.04
N HIS A 92 7.54 13.99 12.09
CA HIS A 92 7.20 13.28 13.33
C HIS A 92 6.07 12.29 13.12
N VAL A 93 5.04 12.67 12.37
CA VAL A 93 3.93 11.77 12.01
C VAL A 93 4.44 10.59 11.19
N ARG A 94 5.29 10.84 10.17
CA ARG A 94 5.90 9.77 9.37
C ARG A 94 6.73 8.81 10.20
N THR A 95 7.59 9.33 11.08
CA THR A 95 8.45 8.49 11.92
C THR A 95 7.62 7.58 12.83
N ASN A 96 6.54 8.10 13.41
CA ASN A 96 5.62 7.32 14.24
C ASN A 96 4.83 6.28 13.41
N ALA A 97 4.52 6.59 12.16
CA ALA A 97 3.89 5.65 11.23
C ALA A 97 4.86 4.51 10.83
N GLU A 98 6.11 4.83 10.50
CA GLU A 98 7.13 3.82 10.18
C GLU A 98 7.38 2.89 11.38
N ALA A 99 7.40 3.42 12.60
CA ALA A 99 7.51 2.62 13.82
C ALA A 99 6.31 1.66 14.01
N ARG A 100 5.07 2.15 13.85
CA ARG A 100 3.86 1.30 13.92
C ARG A 100 3.83 0.26 12.83
N TYR A 101 4.25 0.61 11.62
CA TYR A 101 4.37 -0.35 10.53
C TYR A 101 5.35 -1.46 10.91
N ALA A 102 6.53 -1.12 11.45
CA ALA A 102 7.49 -2.12 11.90
C ALA A 102 6.91 -2.99 13.03
N GLU A 103 6.22 -2.41 14.00
CA GLU A 103 5.56 -3.16 15.07
C GLU A 103 4.53 -4.16 14.55
N TRP A 104 3.64 -3.72 13.66
CA TRP A 104 2.51 -4.52 13.19
C TRP A 104 2.89 -5.55 12.13
N TYR A 105 3.95 -5.30 11.34
CA TYR A 105 4.25 -6.10 10.15
C TYR A 105 5.66 -6.69 10.13
N SER A 106 6.54 -6.40 11.09
CA SER A 106 7.81 -7.13 11.18
C SER A 106 7.56 -8.60 11.57
N GLU A 107 8.27 -9.50 10.88
CA GLU A 107 8.34 -10.89 11.31
C GLU A 107 8.90 -10.93 12.72
N LYS A 108 8.24 -11.66 13.63
CA LYS A 108 8.83 -11.97 14.94
C LYS A 108 10.09 -12.79 14.66
N ILE A 109 11.26 -12.16 14.81
CA ILE A 109 12.55 -12.85 14.89
C ILE A 109 12.54 -13.75 16.13
#